data_AF-A0A0N8GPK1-F1
#
_entry.id   AF-A0A0N8GPK1-F1
#
_cell.length_a   1.000
_cell.length_b   1.000
_cell.length_c   1.000
_cell.angle_alpha   90.00
_cell.angle_beta   90.00
_cell.angle_gamma   90.00
#
_symmetry.space_group_name_H-M   'P 1'
#
loop_
_entity.id
_entity.type
_entity.pdbx_description
1 polymer ?
#
loop_
_entity_poly.entity_id
_entity_poly.type
_entity_poly.pdbx_seq_one_letter_code
_entity_poly.pdbx_strand_id
1 'polypeptide(L)' 'MLHVFSRLIDRLSNFFAARKGLLPILGMLLIVVNFILRHLSSGWLADSDLFLHLGTLIALLGFLLAWAL' A
#
# COMPACT_ATOMS: atom_id res chain seq x y z
N MET A 1 11.89 19.12 -12.61
CA MET A 1 11.47 18.49 -11.33
C MET A 1 10.46 17.34 -11.46
N LEU A 2 10.04 16.94 -12.68
CA LEU A 2 9.09 15.82 -12.88
C LEU A 2 9.73 14.43 -13.14
N HIS A 3 11.00 14.38 -13.54
CA HIS A 3 11.66 13.12 -13.96
C HIS A 3 11.94 12.11 -12.84
N VAL A 4 11.93 12.55 -11.58
CA VAL A 4 12.16 11.65 -10.44
C VAL A 4 10.87 10.89 -10.10
N PHE A 5 9.72 11.59 -10.16
CA PHE A 5 8.40 11.01 -9.96
C PHE A 5 8.09 9.95 -11.03
N SER A 6 8.33 10.26 -12.32
CA SER A 6 8.12 9.28 -13.39
C SER A 6 9.04 8.06 -13.25
N ARG A 7 10.31 8.23 -12.84
CA ARG A 7 11.21 7.09 -12.62
C ARG A 7 10.86 6.26 -11.39
N LEU A 8 10.33 6.88 -10.33
CA LEU A 8 9.81 6.17 -9.17
C LEU A 8 8.57 5.36 -9.55
N ILE A 9 7.64 5.95 -10.30
CA ILE A 9 6.45 5.28 -10.81
C ILE A 9 6.82 4.18 -11.79
N ASP A 10 7.78 4.37 -12.70
CA ASP A 10 8.23 3.32 -13.62
C ASP A 10 8.89 2.15 -12.88
N ARG A 11 9.69 2.43 -11.85
CA ARG A 11 10.28 1.37 -11.02
C ARG A 11 9.21 0.63 -10.24
N LEU A 12 8.27 1.34 -9.63
CA LEU A 12 7.12 0.74 -8.95
C LEU A 12 6.29 -0.09 -9.93
N SER A 13 6.01 0.43 -11.12
CA SER A 13 5.24 -0.24 -12.17
C SER A 13 5.95 -1.50 -12.67
N ASN A 14 7.26 -1.45 -12.96
CA ASN A 14 8.04 -2.62 -13.31
C ASN A 14 8.15 -3.64 -12.16
N PHE A 15 8.22 -3.17 -10.92
CA PHE A 15 8.26 -4.03 -9.74
C PHE A 15 6.91 -4.73 -9.50
N PHE A 16 5.79 -4.00 -9.68
CA PHE A 16 4.43 -4.53 -9.62
C PHE A 16 4.12 -5.47 -10.79
N ALA A 17 4.60 -5.17 -12.00
CA ALA A 17 4.45 -6.01 -13.19
C ALA A 17 5.18 -7.36 -13.05
N ALA A 18 6.33 -7.38 -12.38
CA ALA A 18 7.14 -8.59 -12.22
C ALA A 18 6.61 -9.56 -11.15
N ARG A 19 5.87 -9.09 -10.12
CA ARG A 19 5.30 -9.96 -9.09
C ARG A 19 3.86 -9.54 -8.76
N LYS A 20 2.91 -10.22 -9.40
CA LYS A 20 1.45 -10.02 -9.31
C LYS A 20 0.90 -9.86 -7.87
N GLY A 21 1.60 -10.37 -6.84
CA GLY A 21 1.20 -10.27 -5.43
C GLY A 21 1.76 -9.07 -4.63
N LEU A 22 2.56 -8.20 -5.22
CA LEU A 22 3.23 -7.11 -4.48
C LEU A 22 2.28 -6.02 -3.96
N LEU A 23 1.27 -5.62 -4.74
CA LEU A 23 0.26 -4.66 -4.26
C LEU A 23 -0.54 -5.21 -3.06
N PRO A 24 -1.07 -6.45 -3.10
CA PRO A 24 -1.68 -7.09 -1.94
C PRO A 24 -0.77 -7.09 -0.71
N ILE A 25 0.51 -7.46 -0.90
CA ILE A 25 1.50 -7.51 0.18
C ILE A 25 1.75 -6.11 0.74
N LEU A 26 1.86 -5.08 -0.11
CA LEU A 26 2.05 -3.69 0.33
C LEU A 26 0.86 -3.21 1.16
N GLY A 27 -0.36 -3.52 0.73
CA GLY A 27 -1.59 -3.20 1.47
C GLY A 27 -1.65 -3.91 2.82
N MET A 28 -1.30 -5.20 2.86
CA MET A 28 -1.15 -5.96 4.12
C MET A 28 -0.12 -5.32 5.06
N LEU A 29 1.01 -4.87 4.52
CA LEU A 29 2.06 -4.21 5.30
C LEU A 29 1.55 -2.90 5.92
N LEU A 30 0.78 -2.09 5.16
CA LEU A 30 0.13 -0.89 5.68
C LEU A 30 -0.86 -1.20 6.83
N ILE A 31 -1.62 -2.29 6.73
CA ILE A 31 -2.56 -2.72 7.77
C ILE A 31 -1.80 -3.10 9.05
N VAL A 32 -0.69 -3.84 8.92
CA VAL A 32 0.18 -4.20 10.07
C VAL A 32 0.80 -2.96 10.70
N VAL A 33 1.26 -2.01 9.89
CA VAL A 33 1.81 -0.73 10.38
C VAL A 33 0.73 0.06 11.11
N ASN A 34 -0.50 0.12 10.60
CA ASN A 34 -1.63 0.76 11.29
C ASN A 34 -1.86 0.14 12.67
N PHE A 35 -1.82 -1.20 12.76
CA PHE A 35 -2.00 -1.92 14.01
C PHE A 35 -0.91 -1.57 15.04
N ILE A 36 0.35 -1.52 14.61
CA ILE A 36 1.47 -1.10 15.47
C ILE A 36 1.31 0.36 15.89
N LEU A 37 0.95 1.26 14.96
CA LEU A 37 0.73 2.68 15.24
C LEU A 37 -0.38 2.90 16.27
N ARG A 38 -1.48 2.17 16.14
CA ARG A 38 -2.62 2.24 17.07
C ARG A 38 -2.28 1.71 18.46
N HIS A 39 -1.35 0.77 18.55
CA HIS A 39 -0.89 0.24 19.83
C HIS A 39 0.14 1.15 20.52
N LEU A 40 1.00 1.82 19.75
CA LEU A 40 2.05 2.71 20.28
C LEU A 40 1.60 4.16 20.49
N SER A 41 0.58 4.61 19.77
CA SER A 41 0.17 6.02 19.75
C SER A 41 -1.35 6.14 19.75
N SER A 42 -1.87 7.00 20.63
CA SER A 42 -3.29 7.36 20.73
C SER A 42 -3.58 8.73 20.09
N GLY A 43 -2.83 9.09 19.05
CA GLY A 43 -3.06 10.34 18.30
C GLY A 43 -4.18 10.23 17.26
N TRP A 44 -4.62 11.36 16.73
CA TRP A 44 -5.66 11.44 15.68
C TRP A 44 -5.41 10.50 14.48
N LEU A 45 -4.14 10.29 14.13
CA LEU A 45 -3.72 9.40 13.05
C LEU A 45 -4.04 7.92 13.33
N ALA A 46 -3.96 7.49 14.59
CA ALA A 46 -4.27 6.14 15.04
C ALA A 46 -5.77 5.95 15.25
N ASP A 47 -6.48 6.99 15.69
CA ASP A 47 -7.92 6.96 15.94
C ASP A 47 -8.73 6.91 14.63
N SER A 48 -8.18 7.51 13.57
CA SER A 48 -8.81 7.54 12.24
C SER A 48 -8.57 6.27 11.41
N ASP A 49 -7.68 5.37 11.86
CA ASP A 49 -7.27 4.16 11.13
C ASP A 49 -6.93 4.43 9.63
N LEU A 50 -6.32 5.58 9.32
CA LEU A 50 -6.10 6.02 7.92
C LEU A 50 -5.24 5.02 7.12
N PHE A 51 -4.23 4.45 7.77
CA PHE A 51 -3.36 3.44 7.15
C PHE A 51 -4.10 2.11 6.95
N LEU A 52 -5.08 1.79 7.81
CA LEU A 52 -5.95 0.62 7.62
C LEU A 52 -6.80 0.78 6.36
N HIS A 53 -7.43 1.94 6.19
CA HIS A 53 -8.30 2.21 5.04
C HIS A 53 -7.50 2.23 3.73
N LEU A 54 -6.37 2.94 3.71
CA LEU A 54 -5.47 2.97 2.54
C LEU A 54 -4.87 1.59 2.25
N GLY A 55 -4.41 0.88 3.28
CA GLY A 55 -3.86 -0.47 3.13
C GLY A 55 -4.88 -1.46 2.58
N THR A 56 -6.13 -1.38 3.05
CA THR A 56 -7.23 -2.21 2.56
C THR A 56 -7.56 -1.90 1.10
N LEU A 57 -7.67 -0.62 0.73
CA LEU A 57 -7.89 -0.21 -0.66
C LEU A 57 -6.77 -0.69 -1.59
N ILE A 58 -5.51 -0.51 -1.19
CA ILE A 58 -4.34 -0.96 -1.97
C ILE A 58 -4.32 -2.49 -2.08
N ALA A 59 -4.64 -3.20 -1.00
CA ALA A 59 -4.72 -4.66 -1.02
C ALA A 59 -5.80 -5.17 -1.97
N LEU A 60 -6.98 -4.53 -1.93
CA LEU A 60 -8.13 -4.91 -2.74
C LEU A 60 -7.89 -4.61 -4.23
N LEU A 61 -7.34 -3.43 -4.55
CA LEU A 61 -6.90 -3.10 -5.91
C LEU A 61 -5.80 -4.04 -6.40
N GLY A 62 -4.85 -4.37 -5.53
CA GLY A 62 -3.81 -5.35 -5.80
C GLY A 62 -4.36 -6.73 -6.13
N PHE A 63 -5.38 -7.17 -5.40
CA PHE A 63 -6.02 -8.46 -5.62
C PHE A 63 -6.80 -8.47 -6.95
N LEU A 64 -7.52 -7.39 -7.24
CA LEU A 64 -8.20 -7.19 -8.53
C LEU A 64 -7.22 -7.19 -9.70
N LEU A 65 -6.08 -6.50 -9.58
CA LEU A 65 -5.01 -6.49 -10.58
C LEU A 65 -4.36 -7.85 -10.79
N ALA A 66 -4.16 -8.62 -9.71
CA ALA A 66 -3.64 -9.98 -9.78
C ALA A 66 -4.61 -10.94 -10.47
N TRP A 67 -5.92 -10.67 -10.40
CA TRP A 67 -6.97 -11.47 -11.01
C TRP A 67 -7.22 -11.10 -12.48
N ALA A 68 -7.02 -9.83 -12.85
CA ALA A 68 -7.25 -9.32 -14.20
C ALA A 68 -6.18 -9.69 -15.22
N LEU A 69 -5.07 -10.34 -14.81
CA LEU A 69 -3.85 -10.56 -15.59
C LEU A 69 -3.38 -12.01 -15.53
#